data_AF-A0AAN0XYL7-F1
#
_entry.id   AF-A0AAN0XYL7-F1
#
_cell.length_a   1.000
_cell.length_b   1.000
_cell.length_c   1.000
_cell.angle_alpha   90.00
_cell.angle_beta   90.00
_cell.angle_gamma   90.00
#
_symmetry.space_group_name_H-M   'P 1'
#
loop_
_entity.id
_entity.type
_entity.pdbx_description
1 polymer ?
#
loop_
_entity_poly.entity_id
_entity_poly.type
_entity_poly.pdbx_seq_one_letter_code
_entity_poly.pdbx_strand_id
1 'polypeptide(L)' 'MEDLKLGIDVIRDQKSVEYHWVRTMYVEGYSEHEIDHYINQCFGGDSVFAHLFRKVALHQESVYVLMQHLGHAPSNLENI' A
#
# COMPACT_ATOMS: atom_id res chain seq x y z
N MET A 1 15.04 6.00 3.41
CA MET A 1 14.08 5.09 2.77
C MET A 1 14.37 3.73 3.36
N GLU A 2 13.46 3.20 4.16
CA GLU A 2 13.61 1.84 4.69
C GLU A 2 13.24 0.83 3.61
N ASP A 3 13.87 -0.35 3.64
CA ASP A 3 13.54 -1.42 2.72
C ASP A 3 12.09 -1.87 2.93
N LEU A 4 11.34 -1.99 1.83
CA LEU A 4 9.99 -2.51 1.84
C LEU A 4 10.03 -4.01 2.16
N LYS A 5 9.27 -4.43 3.18
CA LYS A 5 9.23 -5.81 3.65
C LYS A 5 8.16 -6.67 2.96
N LEU A 6 7.25 -6.05 2.20
CA LEU A 6 6.19 -6.74 1.48
C LEU A 6 6.64 -7.18 0.09
N GLY A 7 6.30 -8.42 -0.26
CA GLY A 7 6.45 -8.92 -1.63
C GLY A 7 5.38 -8.34 -2.57
N ILE A 8 5.70 -8.30 -3.86
CA ILE A 8 4.78 -7.75 -4.89
C ILE A 8 3.44 -8.51 -4.97
N ASP A 9 3.44 -9.81 -4.65
CA ASP A 9 2.23 -10.63 -4.66
C ASP A 9 1.24 -10.19 -3.58
N VAL A 10 1.75 -9.80 -2.40
CA VAL A 10 0.93 -9.24 -1.30
C VAL A 10 0.33 -7.90 -1.70
N ILE A 11 1.11 -7.07 -2.39
CA ILE A 11 0.68 -5.74 -2.84
C ILE A 11 -0.42 -5.85 -3.89
N ARG A 12 -0.39 -6.87 -4.74
CA ARG A 12 -1.42 -7.13 -5.75
C ARG A 12 -2.70 -7.73 -5.16
N ASP A 13 -2.57 -8.54 -4.12
CA ASP A 13 -3.72 -9.16 -3.47
C ASP A 13 -4.38 -8.24 -2.44
N GLN A 14 -5.36 -7.44 -2.85
CA GLN A 14 -6.14 -6.57 -1.94
C GLN A 14 -6.92 -7.34 -0.84
N LYS A 15 -6.97 -8.67 -0.91
CA LYS A 15 -7.55 -9.56 0.11
C LYS A 15 -6.52 -10.09 1.11
N SER A 16 -5.25 -9.71 0.98
CA SER A 16 -4.20 -10.11 1.90
C SER A 16 -4.48 -9.65 3.33
N VAL A 17 -3.81 -10.31 4.28
CA VAL A 17 -3.95 -10.01 5.71
C VAL A 17 -3.49 -8.60 6.04
N GLU A 18 -2.52 -8.07 5.30
CA GLU A 18 -1.98 -6.71 5.43
C GLU A 18 -3.04 -5.66 5.06
N TYR A 19 -3.76 -5.87 3.97
CA TYR A 19 -4.88 -5.01 3.59
C TYR A 19 -6.05 -5.13 4.56
N HIS A 20 -6.32 -6.34 5.08
CA HIS A 20 -7.35 -6.53 6.10
C HIS A 20 -6.99 -5.81 7.40
N TRP A 21 -5.74 -5.89 7.84
CA TRP A 21 -5.24 -5.22 9.04
C TRP A 21 -5.43 -3.70 8.98
N VAL A 22 -5.15 -3.08 7.82
CA VAL A 22 -5.40 -1.64 7.62
C VAL A 22 -6.89 -1.30 7.73
N ARG A 23 -7.78 -2.12 7.15
CA ARG A 23 -9.22 -1.92 7.27
C ARG A 23 -9.71 -2.06 8.72
N THR A 24 -9.14 -3.01 9.47
CA THR A 24 -9.44 -3.18 10.90
C THR A 24 -9.07 -1.94 11.69
N MET A 25 -7.85 -1.39 11.52
CA MET A 25 -7.45 -0.15 12.20
C MET A 25 -8.38 1.02 11.84
N TYR A 26 -8.80 1.13 10.57
CA TYR A 26 -9.77 2.16 10.16
C TYR A 26 -11.12 2.00 10.88
N VAL A 27 -11.65 0.77 10.98
CA VAL A 27 -12.91 0.48 11.69
C VAL A 27 -12.78 0.73 13.20
N GLU A 28 -11.62 0.47 13.78
CA GLU A 28 -11.31 0.74 15.19
C GLU A 28 -11.15 2.23 15.50
N GLY A 29 -11.17 3.10 14.49
CA GLY A 29 -11.19 4.56 14.65
C GLY A 29 -9.81 5.21 14.68
N TYR A 30 -8.77 4.51 14.25
CA TYR A 30 -7.43 5.10 14.08
C TYR A 30 -7.47 6.19 13.00
N SER A 31 -6.76 7.28 13.24
CA SER A 31 -6.61 8.35 12.26
C SER A 31 -5.76 7.92 11.06
N GLU A 32 -5.91 8.63 9.95
CA GLU A 32 -5.11 8.39 8.75
C GLU A 32 -3.60 8.44 9.02
N HIS A 33 -3.16 9.38 9.85
CA HIS A 33 -1.76 9.55 10.21
C HIS A 33 -1.24 8.40 11.07
N GLU A 34 -2.05 7.89 12.00
CA GLU A 34 -1.68 6.72 12.81
C GLU A 34 -1.57 5.46 11.95
N ILE A 35 -2.52 5.25 11.03
CA ILE A 35 -2.49 4.12 10.10
C ILE A 35 -1.25 4.20 9.20
N ASP A 36 -0.98 5.36 8.60
CA ASP A 36 0.20 5.57 7.76
C ASP A 36 1.51 5.35 8.56
N HIS A 37 1.55 5.79 9.82
CA HIS A 37 2.67 5.54 10.74
C HIS A 37 2.88 4.04 10.99
N TYR A 38 1.83 3.29 11.31
CA TYR A 38 1.93 1.85 11.56
C TYR A 38 2.30 1.06 10.31
N ILE A 39 1.76 1.42 9.15
CA ILE A 39 2.17 0.83 7.86
C ILE A 39 3.67 1.01 7.67
N ASN A 40 4.20 2.22 7.86
CA ASN A 40 5.62 2.47 7.67
C ASN A 40 6.49 1.67 8.67
N GLN A 41 6.13 1.63 9.95
CA GLN A 41 6.86 0.87 10.97
C GLN A 41 6.84 -0.65 10.70
N CYS A 42 5.68 -1.19 10.30
CA CYS A 42 5.51 -2.62 10.10
C CYS A 42 6.07 -3.09 8.75
N PHE A 43 5.79 -2.36 7.67
CA PHE A 43 6.09 -2.77 6.29
C PHE A 43 7.31 -2.08 5.70
N GLY A 44 7.84 -1.03 6.34
CA GLY A 44 8.93 -0.22 5.79
C GLY A 44 8.45 0.72 4.67
N GLY A 45 9.33 0.97 3.70
CA GLY A 45 9.06 1.89 2.60
C GLY A 45 9.14 3.37 3.00
N ASP A 46 8.56 4.24 2.18
CA ASP A 46 8.47 5.68 2.43
C ASP A 46 7.04 6.11 2.82
N SER A 47 6.88 7.38 3.16
CA SER A 47 5.57 7.94 3.56
C SER A 47 4.54 7.88 2.42
N VAL A 48 5.00 7.97 1.17
CA VAL A 48 4.13 7.88 -0.01
C VAL A 48 3.59 6.45 -0.17
N PHE A 49 4.43 5.44 0.02
CA PHE A 49 4.01 4.04 0.07
C PHE A 49 2.93 3.83 1.13
N ALA A 50 3.17 4.29 2.37
CA ALA A 50 2.21 4.09 3.45
C ALA A 50 0.84 4.72 3.14
N HIS A 51 0.87 5.96 2.65
CA HIS A 51 -0.30 6.70 2.24
C HIS A 51 -1.08 5.98 1.12
N LEU A 52 -0.38 5.54 0.06
CA LEU A 52 -1.00 4.83 -1.06
C LEU A 52 -1.53 3.46 -0.64
N PHE A 53 -0.79 2.71 0.17
CA PHE A 53 -1.21 1.40 0.68
C PHE A 53 -2.50 1.52 1.48
N ARG A 54 -2.60 2.51 2.37
CA ARG A 54 -3.84 2.80 3.10
C ARG A 54 -4.99 3.13 2.17
N LYS A 55 -4.79 4.02 1.19
CA LYS A 55 -5.87 4.38 0.25
C LYS A 55 -6.34 3.16 -0.56
N VAL A 56 -5.43 2.30 -1.01
CA VAL A 56 -5.80 1.06 -1.70
C VAL A 56 -6.59 0.13 -0.77
N ALA A 57 -6.18 -0.01 0.49
CA ALA A 57 -6.89 -0.83 1.49
C ALA A 57 -8.35 -0.40 1.69
N LEU A 58 -8.59 0.91 1.64
CA LEU A 58 -9.89 1.55 1.81
C LEU A 58 -10.64 1.77 0.49
N HIS A 59 -10.16 1.21 -0.63
CA HIS A 59 -10.74 1.36 -1.96
C HIS A 59 -10.85 2.82 -2.44
N GLN A 60 -9.96 3.69 -1.96
CA GLN A 60 -9.86 5.12 -2.32
C GLN A 60 -8.81 5.39 -3.41
N GLU A 61 -7.99 4.39 -3.75
CA GLU A 61 -6.97 4.47 -4.79
C GLU A 61 -6.82 3.13 -5.49
N SER A 62 -6.38 3.17 -6.74
CA SER A 62 -6.07 1.95 -7.48
C SER A 62 -4.73 1.35 -7.02
N VAL A 63 -4.67 0.02 -6.90
CA VAL A 63 -3.41 -0.72 -6.69
C VAL A 63 -2.37 -0.40 -7.78
N TYR A 64 -2.82 -0.01 -8.99
CA TYR A 64 -1.92 0.41 -10.06
C TYR A 64 -1.06 1.62 -9.68
N VAL A 65 -1.64 2.63 -9.00
CA VAL A 65 -0.90 3.84 -8.58
C VAL A 65 0.16 3.49 -7.55
N LEU A 66 -0.18 2.62 -6.59
CA LEU A 66 0.76 2.07 -5.63
C LEU A 66 1.89 1.29 -6.31
N MET A 67 1.56 0.45 -7.29
CA MET A 67 2.56 -0.30 -8.06
C MET A 67 3.47 0.62 -8.91
N GLN A 68 2.93 1.71 -9.45
CA GLN A 68 3.71 2.70 -10.19
C GLN A 68 4.72 3.42 -9.27
N HIS A 69 4.31 3.79 -8.06
CA HIS A 69 5.21 4.37 -7.05
C HIS A 69 6.38 3.42 -6.72
N LEU A 70 6.11 2.12 -6.65
CA LEU A 70 7.12 1.10 -6.38
C LEU A 70 7.99 0.75 -7.59
N GLY A 71 7.83 1.43 -8.73
CA GLY A 71 8.57 1.12 -9.97
C GLY A 71 8.17 -0.21 -10.62
N HIS A 72 7.04 -0.78 -10.23
CA HIS A 72 6.51 -2.05 -10.70
C HIS A 72 5.27 -1.91 -11.60
N ALA A 73 4.93 -0.69 -12.06
CA ALA A 73 3.91 -0.53 -13.08
C ALA A 73 4.35 -1.29 -14.35
N PRO A 74 3.51 -2.18 -14.91
CA PRO A 74 3.77 -2.73 -16.23
C PRO A 74 3.88 -1.54 -17.19
N SER A 75 5.02 -1.40 -17.85
CA SER A 75 5.23 -0.42 -18.89
C SER A 75 4.22 -0.68 -20.01
N ASN A 76 3.17 0.13 -20.10
CA ASN A 76 2.33 0.25 -21.30
C ASN A 76 3.09 0.96 -22.45
N LEU A 77 4.37 0.62 -22.65
CA LEU A 77 5.26 1.22 -23.67
C LEU A 77 6.04 0.17 -24.48
N GLU A 78 5.59 -1.08 -24.49
CA GLU A 78 6.03 -2.07 -25.49
C GLU A 78 4.81 -2.51 -26.32
N ASN A 79 4.62 -1.83 -27.45
CA ASN A 79 3.82 -2.15 -28.65
C ASN A 79 2.89 -1.01 -29.09
N ILE A 80 3.48 0.02 -29.70
CA ILE A 80 2.96 0.65 -30.92
C ILE A 80 4.13 0.76 -31.90
#